data_AF-A0A519K5F8-F1
#
_entry.id   AF-A0A519K5F8-F1
#
_cell.length_a   1.000
_cell.length_b   1.000
_cell.length_c   1.000
_cell.angle_alpha   90.00
_cell.angle_beta   90.00
_cell.angle_gamma   90.00
#
_symmetry.space_group_name_H-M   'P 1'
#
loop_
_entity.id
_entity.type
_entity.pdbx_description
1 polymer ?
#
loop_
_entity_poly.entity_id
_entity_poly.type
_entity_poly.pdbx_seq_one_letter_code
_entity_poly.pdbx_strand_id
1 'polypeptide(L)' 'MAHNLAYNQKRDRHSFFSVREKAWHGLGTIVEDYPTAAEALQFAGLDYSVEK' A
#
# COMPACT_ATOMS: atom_id res chain seq x y z
N MET A 1 13.13 -10.55 -9.90
CA MET A 1 12.78 -11.00 -8.53
C MET A 1 11.28 -10.86 -8.38
N ALA A 2 10.57 -11.86 -7.88
CA ALA A 2 9.13 -11.73 -7.63
C ALA A 2 8.91 -10.96 -6.32
N HIS A 3 8.00 -9.99 -6.31
CA HIS A 3 7.82 -9.06 -5.20
C HIS A 3 6.74 -9.51 -4.20
N ASN A 4 5.98 -10.58 -4.52
CA ASN A 4 4.87 -11.15 -3.73
C ASN A 4 3.99 -10.11 -3.01
N LEU A 5 3.60 -9.07 -3.72
CA LEU A 5 2.70 -8.03 -3.22
C LEU A 5 1.29 -8.26 -3.76
N ALA A 6 0.29 -8.06 -2.90
CA ALA A 6 -1.11 -8.09 -3.32
C ALA A 6 -1.38 -6.93 -4.28
N TYR A 7 -1.98 -7.24 -5.44
CA TYR A 7 -2.41 -6.25 -6.40
C TYR A 7 -3.92 -6.02 -6.28
N ASN A 8 -4.30 -4.78 -5.98
CA ASN A 8 -5.68 -4.38 -5.85
C ASN A 8 -6.25 -3.99 -7.22
N GLN A 9 -6.98 -4.93 -7.83
CA GLN A 9 -7.59 -4.74 -9.16
C GLN A 9 -8.60 -3.59 -9.21
N LYS A 10 -9.28 -3.28 -8.10
CA LYS A 10 -10.28 -2.19 -8.07
C LYS A 10 -9.64 -0.80 -8.11
N ARG A 11 -8.40 -0.69 -7.62
CA ARG A 11 -7.68 0.58 -7.48
C ARG A 11 -6.44 0.68 -8.37
N ASP A 12 -6.23 -0.33 -9.22
CA ASP A 12 -5.11 -0.47 -10.16
C ASP A 12 -3.73 -0.18 -9.52
N ARG A 13 -3.51 -0.71 -8.31
CA ARG A 13 -2.25 -0.52 -7.58
C ARG A 13 -1.97 -1.64 -6.60
N HIS A 14 -0.71 -1.78 -6.23
CA HIS A 14 -0.28 -2.73 -5.20
C HIS A 14 -0.65 -2.22 -3.80
N SER A 15 -1.07 -3.14 -2.94
CA SER A 15 -1.40 -2.88 -1.54
C SER A 15 -0.13 -2.72 -0.70
N PHE A 16 0.60 -1.64 -0.96
CA PHE A 16 1.86 -1.30 -0.32
C PHE A 16 2.10 0.20 -0.40
N PHE A 17 2.71 0.77 0.64
CA PHE A 17 3.24 2.13 0.61
C PHE A 17 4.58 2.23 1.34
N SER A 18 5.36 3.25 1.00
CA SER A 18 6.58 3.64 1.70
C SER A 18 6.59 5.14 1.96
N VAL A 19 7.34 5.58 2.97
CA VAL A 19 7.47 6.98 3.34
C VAL A 19 8.79 7.51 2.79
N ARG A 20 8.75 8.59 1.99
CA ARG A 20 9.89 9.35 1.41
C ARG A 20 10.87 8.59 0.52
N GLU A 21 10.85 7.27 0.57
CA GLU A 21 11.79 6.42 -0.16
C GLU A 21 11.06 5.47 -1.10
N LYS A 22 11.70 5.20 -2.24
CA LYS A 22 11.23 4.18 -3.19
C LYS A 22 11.63 2.80 -2.69
N ALA A 23 10.66 1.89 -2.57
CA ALA A 23 10.95 0.49 -2.28
C ALA A 23 11.76 -0.18 -3.40
N TRP A 24 12.53 -1.22 -3.05
CA TRP A 24 13.43 -1.94 -3.96
C TRP A 24 12.73 -2.50 -5.22
N HIS A 25 11.44 -2.82 -5.13
CA HIS A 25 10.63 -3.32 -6.24
C HIS A 25 9.96 -2.21 -7.08
N GLY A 26 9.97 -0.96 -6.59
CA GLY A 26 9.38 0.18 -7.29
C GLY A 26 7.86 0.10 -7.49
N LEU A 27 7.15 -0.62 -6.62
CA LEU A 27 5.69 -0.78 -6.65
C LEU A 27 5.07 -0.12 -5.41
N GLY A 28 3.78 0.18 -5.49
CA GLY A 28 3.03 0.82 -4.41
C GLY A 28 3.11 2.34 -4.44
N THR A 29 2.69 2.98 -3.35
CA THR A 29 2.59 4.44 -3.24
C THR A 29 3.72 4.98 -2.35
N ILE A 30 4.36 6.09 -2.74
CA ILE A 30 5.31 6.80 -1.88
C ILE A 30 4.57 8.00 -1.28
N VAL A 31 4.59 8.12 0.03
CA VAL A 31 4.00 9.26 0.76
C VAL A 31 5.12 10.10 1.39
N GLU A 32 4.90 11.41 1.51
CA GLU A 32 5.91 12.33 2.07
C GLU A 32 5.88 12.39 3.60
N ASP A 33 4.68 12.24 4.18
CA ASP A 33 4.45 12.36 5.61
C ASP A 33 4.15 11.03 6.29
N TYR A 34 4.41 10.98 7.59
CA TYR A 34 4.12 9.80 8.41
C TYR A 34 2.61 9.72 8.67
N PRO A 35 1.93 8.68 8.17
CA PRO A 35 0.50 8.53 8.39
C PRO A 35 0.19 8.13 9.83
N THR A 36 -1.00 8.49 10.29
CA THR A 36 -1.65 7.82 11.42
C THR A 36 -1.93 6.35 11.09
N ALA A 37 -2.23 5.54 12.10
CA ALA A 37 -2.55 4.12 11.89
C ALA A 37 -3.74 3.92 10.92
N ALA A 38 -4.74 4.80 10.98
CA ALA A 38 -5.89 4.76 10.08
C ALA A 38 -5.50 5.09 8.63
N GLU A 39 -4.70 6.14 8.43
CA GLU A 39 -4.21 6.54 7.11
C GLU A 39 -3.27 5.49 6.49
N ALA A 40 -2.45 4.82 7.32
CA ALA A 40 -1.57 3.76 6.86
C ALA A 40 -2.35 2.60 6.20
N LEU A 41 -3.49 2.21 6.79
CA LEU A 41 -4.37 1.19 6.20
C LEU A 41 -4.97 1.67 4.87
N GLN A 42 -5.37 2.93 4.78
CA GLN A 42 -5.92 3.50 3.54
C GLN A 42 -4.88 3.57 2.43
N PHE A 43 -3.67 4.06 2.73
CA PHE A 43 -2.57 4.14 1.75
C PHE A 43 -2.09 2.77 1.29
N ALA A 44 -2.07 1.78 2.18
CA ALA A 44 -1.82 0.39 1.84
C ALA A 44 -3.00 -0.28 1.11
N GLY A 45 -4.17 0.35 1.02
CA GLY A 45 -5.38 -0.26 0.46
C GLY A 45 -5.87 -1.48 1.24
N LEU A 46 -5.63 -1.49 2.56
CA LEU A 46 -6.03 -2.49 3.55
C LEU A 46 -7.22 -2.02 4.41
N ASP A 47 -7.90 -0.97 3.97
CA ASP A 47 -9.05 -0.30 4.60
C ASP A 47 -10.38 -1.03 4.39
N TYR A 48 -10.36 -2.34 4.11
CA TYR A 48 -11.55 -3.13 3.82
C TYR A 48 -12.10 -3.82 5.07
N SER A 49 -13.43 -4.02 5.09
CA SER A 49 -14.09 -4.84 6.10
C SER A 49 -14.10 -6.30 5.68
N VAL A 50 -13.83 -7.21 6.63
CA VAL A 50 -13.93 -8.65 6.43
C VAL A 50 -15.25 -9.13 7.02
N GLU A 51 -16.10 -9.70 6.18
CA GLU A 51 -17.33 -10.38 6.60
C GLU A 51 -17.04 -11.87 6.85
N LYS A 52 -17.83 -12.51 7.72
CA LYS A 52 -17.65 -13.92 8.11
C LYS A 52 -18.31 -14.88 7.13
#